data_AF-A0A0B4FPJ3-F1
#
_entry.id   AF-A0A0B4FPJ3-F1
#
_cell.length_a   1.000
_cell.length_b   1.000
_cell.length_c   1.000
_cell.angle_alpha   90.00
_cell.angle_beta   90.00
_cell.angle_gamma   90.00
#
_symmetry.space_group_name_H-M   'P 1'
#
loop_
_entity.id
_entity.type
_entity.pdbx_description
1 polymer ?
#
loop_
_entity_poly.entity_id
_entity_poly.type
_entity_poly.pdbx_seq_one_letter_code
_entity_poly.pdbx_strand_id
1 'polypeptide(L)'
;MELIDSINKLVIGKTNNLKGDLFELAVGYYHSQKCKVLDIGKIINFQGKQREIDVLAVYDNKVIIAECKGYKSAIDKNEIEKWVSEKVYLIRQWLLSSDFYAHKEIVFEHWSTGGYKNEAVKYINEMQVKKYKLEFIDLKKMVEKSKEIQSNKFKKILREYYMTDM
;
A
#
# COMPACT_ATOMS: atom_id res chain seq x y z
N MET A 1 8.74 30.99 -20.72
CA MET A 1 9.34 29.98 -19.82
C MET A 1 8.28 29.21 -19.06
N GLU A 2 7.26 29.88 -18.48
CA GLU A 2 6.19 29.25 -17.68
C GLU A 2 5.38 28.13 -18.35
N LEU A 3 5.15 28.20 -19.67
CA LEU A 3 4.41 27.16 -20.41
C LEU A 3 5.21 25.85 -20.51
N ILE A 4 6.51 25.93 -20.77
CA ILE A 4 7.40 24.77 -20.84
C ILE A 4 7.51 24.12 -19.46
N ASP A 5 7.64 24.92 -18.39
CA ASP A 5 7.66 24.42 -17.02
C ASP A 5 6.36 23.72 -16.63
N SER A 6 5.22 24.24 -17.09
CA SER A 6 3.90 23.63 -16.86
C SER A 6 3.76 22.30 -17.60
N ILE A 7 4.21 22.22 -18.85
CA ILE A 7 4.24 20.97 -19.62
C ILE A 7 5.15 19.94 -18.94
N ASN A 8 6.34 20.35 -18.49
CA ASN A 8 7.26 19.47 -17.78
C ASN A 8 6.66 18.92 -16.48
N LYS A 9 5.99 19.77 -15.68
CA LYS A 9 5.27 19.34 -14.47
C LYS A 9 4.18 18.32 -14.78
N LEU A 10 3.42 18.51 -15.86
CA LEU A 10 2.39 17.56 -16.30
C LEU A 10 2.98 16.21 -16.70
N VAL A 11 4.09 16.20 -17.45
CA VAL A 11 4.79 14.97 -17.87
C VAL A 11 5.34 14.22 -16.66
N ILE A 12 5.97 14.93 -15.73
CA ILE A 12 6.49 14.35 -14.47
C ILE A 12 5.33 13.78 -13.65
N GLY A 13 4.23 14.52 -13.50
CA GLY A 13 3.03 14.08 -12.78
C GLY A 13 2.45 12.79 -13.36
N LYS A 14 2.25 12.73 -14.68
CA LYS A 14 1.77 11.50 -15.35
C LYS A 14 2.72 10.32 -15.18
N THR A 15 4.02 10.57 -15.25
CA THR A 15 5.04 9.53 -15.05
C THR A 15 5.02 8.99 -13.62
N ASN A 16 4.85 9.87 -12.63
CA ASN A 16 4.74 9.47 -11.22
C ASN A 16 3.46 8.67 -10.95
N ASN A 17 2.33 9.04 -11.56
CA ASN A 17 1.09 8.27 -11.46
C ASN A 17 1.30 6.84 -12.02
N LEU A 18 1.90 6.72 -13.21
CA LEU A 18 2.20 5.42 -13.81
C LEU A 18 3.14 4.57 -12.94
N LYS A 19 4.12 5.19 -12.26
CA LYS A 19 4.98 4.50 -11.28
C LYS A 19 4.20 4.02 -10.05
N GLY A 20 3.21 4.80 -9.61
CA GLY A 20 2.25 4.40 -8.58
C GLY A 20 1.45 3.17 -9.00
N ASP A 21 0.77 3.24 -10.15
CA ASP A 21 -0.03 2.14 -10.68
C ASP A 21 0.79 0.86 -10.88
N LEU A 22 2.03 0.98 -11.38
CA LEU A 22 2.94 -0.15 -11.52
C LEU A 22 3.32 -0.74 -10.16
N PHE A 23 3.41 0.08 -9.12
CA PHE A 23 3.75 -0.38 -7.79
C PHE A 23 2.60 -1.16 -7.16
N GLU A 24 1.36 -0.69 -7.34
CA GLU A 24 0.15 -1.42 -6.97
C GLU A 24 0.08 -2.79 -7.66
N LEU A 25 0.38 -2.84 -8.97
CA LEU A 25 0.46 -4.10 -9.70
C LEU A 25 1.56 -5.03 -9.17
N ALA A 26 2.70 -4.49 -8.73
CA ALA A 26 3.78 -5.27 -8.13
C ALA A 26 3.37 -5.89 -6.78
N VAL A 27 2.73 -5.10 -5.91
CA VAL A 27 2.19 -5.57 -4.62
C VAL A 27 1.05 -6.56 -4.84
N GLY A 28 0.17 -6.30 -5.81
CA GLY A 28 -0.86 -7.23 -6.24
C GLY A 28 -0.28 -8.56 -6.70
N TYR A 29 0.77 -8.55 -7.54
CA TYR A 29 1.49 -9.75 -7.96
C TYR A 29 2.11 -10.51 -6.78
N TYR A 30 2.62 -9.81 -5.76
CA TYR A 30 3.12 -10.45 -4.55
C TYR A 30 2.01 -11.24 -3.82
N HIS A 31 0.84 -10.63 -3.61
CA HIS A 31 -0.28 -11.32 -2.95
C HIS A 31 -0.91 -12.43 -3.81
N SER A 32 -0.95 -12.22 -5.14
CA SER A 32 -1.55 -13.15 -6.10
C SER A 32 -0.94 -14.56 -6.05
N GLN A 33 0.26 -14.70 -5.51
CA GLN A 33 0.93 -16.00 -5.38
C GLN A 33 0.20 -16.97 -4.44
N LYS A 34 -0.59 -16.45 -3.50
CA LYS A 34 -1.17 -17.25 -2.41
C LYS A 34 -2.64 -16.91 -2.09
N CYS A 35 -3.13 -15.72 -2.46
CA CYS A 35 -4.51 -15.33 -2.19
C CYS A 35 -5.51 -16.07 -3.11
N LYS A 36 -6.78 -16.14 -2.69
CA LYS A 36 -7.90 -16.69 -3.47
C LYS A 36 -8.62 -15.64 -4.30
N VAL A 37 -8.66 -14.40 -3.80
CA VAL A 37 -9.28 -13.25 -4.49
C VAL A 37 -8.30 -12.10 -4.44
N LEU A 38 -8.15 -11.40 -5.57
CA LEU A 38 -7.33 -10.21 -5.71
C LEU A 38 -8.12 -9.15 -6.46
N ASP A 39 -8.09 -7.92 -5.95
CA ASP A 39 -8.67 -6.74 -6.58
C ASP A 39 -7.65 -5.60 -6.42
N ILE A 40 -7.36 -4.87 -7.50
CA ILE A 40 -6.36 -3.79 -7.54
C ILE A 40 -7.09 -2.53 -8.00
N GLY A 41 -6.92 -1.42 -7.28
CA GLY A 41 -7.67 -0.19 -7.52
C GLY A 41 -9.16 -0.32 -7.18
N LYS A 42 -9.50 -1.11 -6.14
CA LYS A 42 -10.89 -1.37 -5.77
C LYS A 42 -11.55 -0.12 -5.21
N ILE A 43 -12.58 0.36 -5.86
CA ILE A 43 -13.43 1.44 -5.35
C ILE A 43 -14.52 0.88 -4.45
N ILE A 44 -14.61 1.39 -3.22
CA ILE A 44 -15.71 1.14 -2.30
C ILE A 44 -16.51 2.41 -2.04
N ASN A 45 -17.83 2.26 -1.90
CA ASN A 45 -18.73 3.31 -1.44
C ASN A 45 -19.35 2.85 -0.12
N PHE A 46 -19.02 3.53 0.98
CA PHE A 46 -19.47 3.14 2.30
C PHE A 46 -19.76 4.37 3.16
N GLN A 47 -20.92 4.40 3.81
CA GLN A 47 -21.37 5.53 4.65
C GLN A 47 -21.26 6.89 3.94
N GLY A 48 -21.63 6.95 2.66
CA GLY A 48 -21.57 8.18 1.85
C GLY A 48 -20.16 8.64 1.46
N LYS A 49 -19.12 7.84 1.75
CA LYS A 49 -17.73 8.13 1.37
C LYS A 49 -17.24 7.12 0.35
N GLN A 50 -16.65 7.63 -0.72
CA GLN A 50 -15.89 6.83 -1.68
C GLN A 50 -14.44 6.69 -1.19
N ARG A 51 -13.90 5.48 -1.27
CA ARG A 51 -12.47 5.20 -1.06
C ARG A 51 -11.97 4.21 -2.09
N GLU A 52 -10.77 4.43 -2.55
CA GLU A 52 -10.01 3.47 -3.33
C GLU A 52 -9.15 2.62 -2.40
N ILE A 53 -9.08 1.33 -2.68
CA ILE A 53 -8.21 0.36 -2.05
C ILE A 53 -7.22 -0.10 -3.12
N ASP A 54 -5.97 0.30 -2.93
CA ASP A 54 -4.91 0.08 -3.91
C ASP A 54 -4.74 -1.43 -4.18
N VAL A 55 -4.66 -2.26 -3.12
CA VAL A 55 -4.75 -3.73 -3.26
C VAL A 55 -5.61 -4.34 -2.16
N LEU A 56 -6.60 -5.15 -2.56
CA LEU A 56 -7.37 -6.04 -1.71
C LEU A 56 -7.01 -7.49 -2.05
N ALA A 57 -6.54 -8.25 -1.06
CA ALA A 57 -6.24 -9.67 -1.24
C ALA A 57 -6.90 -10.52 -0.15
N VAL A 58 -7.67 -11.54 -0.57
CA VAL A 58 -8.38 -12.43 0.35
C VAL A 58 -7.71 -13.78 0.38
N TYR A 59 -7.30 -14.20 1.56
CA TYR A 59 -6.76 -15.52 1.86
C TYR A 59 -7.81 -16.35 2.60
N ASP A 60 -7.48 -17.61 2.90
CA ASP A 60 -8.39 -18.51 3.59
C ASP A 60 -8.78 -17.98 4.98
N ASN A 61 -7.80 -17.51 5.77
CA ASN A 61 -8.01 -17.04 7.15
C ASN A 61 -7.91 -15.52 7.34
N LYS A 62 -7.47 -14.76 6.33
CA LYS A 62 -7.24 -13.32 6.45
C LYS A 62 -7.65 -12.53 5.22
N VAL A 63 -7.92 -11.24 5.40
CA VAL A 63 -8.05 -10.24 4.33
C VAL A 63 -6.95 -9.20 4.52
N ILE A 64 -6.23 -8.93 3.43
CA ILE A 64 -5.20 -7.90 3.35
C ILE A 64 -5.79 -6.70 2.61
N ILE A 65 -5.57 -5.52 3.17
CA ILE A 65 -5.76 -4.23 2.51
C ILE A 65 -4.40 -3.54 2.47
N ALA A 66 -3.80 -3.40 1.29
CA ALA A 66 -2.51 -2.75 1.15
C ALA A 66 -2.65 -1.35 0.53
N GLU A 67 -2.06 -0.36 1.20
CA GLU A 67 -1.80 0.98 0.69
C GLU A 67 -0.41 1.01 0.04
N CYS A 68 -0.30 1.57 -1.16
CA CYS A 68 0.89 1.51 -1.98
C CYS A 68 1.44 2.91 -2.27
N LYS A 69 2.64 3.20 -1.74
CA LYS A 69 3.38 4.45 -1.95
C LYS A 69 4.67 4.19 -2.73
N GLY A 70 4.53 4.11 -4.06
CA GLY A 70 5.59 3.81 -5.03
C GLY A 70 6.45 5.01 -5.46
N TYR A 71 6.73 5.96 -4.56
CA TYR A 71 7.50 7.16 -4.84
C TYR A 71 8.75 7.27 -3.95
N LYS A 72 9.67 8.17 -4.33
CA LYS A 72 10.98 8.33 -3.66
C LYS A 72 10.90 9.01 -2.28
N SER A 73 9.90 9.86 -2.05
CA SER A 73 9.83 10.64 -0.81
C SER A 73 9.40 9.80 0.39
N ALA A 74 10.13 9.92 1.50
CA ALA A 74 9.76 9.30 2.76
C ALA A 74 8.47 9.89 3.34
N ILE A 75 7.64 9.01 3.90
CA ILE A 75 6.34 9.35 4.46
C ILE A 75 6.51 10.00 5.84
N ASP A 76 5.80 11.09 6.08
CA ASP A 76 5.81 11.77 7.38
C ASP A 76 4.75 11.24 8.34
N LYS A 77 4.84 11.66 9.61
CA LYS A 77 3.95 11.21 10.67
C LYS A 77 2.48 11.57 10.37
N ASN A 78 2.21 12.76 9.86
CA ASN A 78 0.84 13.26 9.65
C ASN A 78 0.12 12.42 8.59
N GLU A 79 0.83 12.01 7.54
CA GLU A 79 0.29 11.14 6.51
C GLU A 79 -0.10 9.76 7.09
N ILE A 80 0.74 9.17 7.94
CA ILE A 80 0.42 7.90 8.61
C ILE A 80 -0.76 8.05 9.58
N GLU A 81 -0.79 9.12 10.38
CA GLU A 81 -1.90 9.41 11.29
C GLU A 81 -3.23 9.53 10.54
N LYS A 82 -3.23 10.24 9.41
CA LYS A 82 -4.41 10.39 8.56
C LYS A 82 -4.84 9.07 7.93
N TRP A 83 -3.89 8.29 7.43
CA TRP A 83 -4.17 6.98 6.86
C TRP A 83 -4.84 6.05 7.87
N VAL A 84 -4.31 5.96 9.09
CA VAL A 84 -4.87 5.10 10.15
C VAL A 84 -6.22 5.61 10.66
N SER A 85 -6.33 6.90 10.97
CA SER A 85 -7.53 7.47 11.59
C SER A 85 -8.72 7.57 10.63
N GLU A 86 -8.48 7.76 9.33
CA GLU A 86 -9.54 7.94 8.33
C GLU A 86 -9.72 6.71 7.43
N LYS A 87 -8.69 6.34 6.65
CA LYS A 87 -8.82 5.35 5.57
C LYS A 87 -8.96 3.94 6.14
N VAL A 88 -8.06 3.55 7.05
CA VAL A 88 -8.11 2.24 7.74
C VAL A 88 -9.41 2.09 8.53
N TYR A 89 -9.82 3.12 9.28
CA TYR A 89 -11.07 3.08 10.03
C TYR A 89 -12.27 2.79 9.13
N LEU A 90 -12.45 3.55 8.05
CA LEU A 90 -13.60 3.38 7.16
C LEU A 90 -13.59 2.01 6.46
N ILE A 91 -12.45 1.60 5.90
CA ILE A 91 -12.32 0.31 5.20
C ILE A 91 -12.59 -0.84 6.17
N ARG A 92 -12.13 -0.74 7.42
CA ARG A 92 -12.42 -1.76 8.43
C ARG A 92 -13.92 -1.89 8.70
N GLN A 93 -14.65 -0.78 8.82
CA GLN A 93 -16.11 -0.84 9.00
C GLN A 93 -16.79 -1.46 7.78
N TRP A 94 -16.34 -1.12 6.57
CA TRP A 94 -16.83 -1.74 5.34
C TRP A 94 -16.58 -3.26 5.31
N LEU A 95 -15.37 -3.72 5.65
CA LEU A 95 -15.05 -5.15 5.73
C LEU A 95 -15.95 -5.86 6.74
N LEU A 96 -16.13 -5.30 7.94
CA LEU A 96 -16.96 -5.89 8.98
C LEU A 96 -18.46 -5.90 8.65
N SER A 97 -18.90 -5.07 7.69
CA SER A 97 -20.31 -5.07 7.23
C SER A 97 -20.63 -6.20 6.25
N SER A 98 -19.64 -7.00 5.86
CA SER A 98 -19.79 -8.11 4.91
C SER A 98 -19.41 -9.42 5.56
N ASP A 99 -20.34 -10.38 5.59
CA ASP A 99 -20.12 -11.73 6.16
C ASP A 99 -18.94 -12.45 5.49
N PHE A 100 -18.64 -12.12 4.24
CA PHE A 100 -17.51 -12.70 3.50
C PHE A 100 -16.15 -12.33 4.11
N TYR A 101 -16.02 -11.13 4.68
CA TYR A 101 -14.78 -10.65 5.28
C TYR A 101 -14.81 -10.65 6.81
N ALA A 102 -15.98 -10.48 7.45
CA ALA A 102 -16.10 -10.17 8.87
C ALA A 102 -15.48 -11.22 9.81
N HIS A 103 -15.42 -12.48 9.39
CA HIS A 103 -14.83 -13.58 10.16
C HIS A 103 -13.33 -13.80 9.91
N LYS A 104 -12.72 -13.06 8.98
CA LYS A 104 -11.30 -13.18 8.64
C LYS A 104 -10.47 -12.22 9.48
N GLU A 105 -9.22 -12.61 9.74
CA GLU A 105 -8.25 -11.67 10.30
C GLU A 105 -8.05 -10.49 9.33
N ILE A 106 -8.21 -9.27 9.83
CA ILE A 106 -8.01 -8.05 9.04
C ILE A 106 -6.59 -7.56 9.24
N VAL A 107 -5.85 -7.44 8.15
CA VAL A 107 -4.48 -6.91 8.11
C VAL A 107 -4.43 -5.73 7.16
N PHE A 108 -3.98 -4.59 7.67
CA PHE A 108 -3.69 -3.42 6.86
C PHE A 108 -2.18 -3.32 6.66
N GLU A 109 -1.77 -3.22 5.40
CA GLU A 109 -0.38 -3.08 5.02
C GLU A 109 -0.14 -1.69 4.43
N HIS A 110 0.97 -1.06 4.79
CA HIS A 110 1.42 0.18 4.18
C HIS A 110 2.79 -0.07 3.53
N TRP A 111 2.83 -0.04 2.20
CA TRP A 111 4.01 -0.30 1.40
C TRP A 111 4.60 1.02 0.93
N SER A 112 5.86 1.32 1.29
CA SER A 112 6.54 2.56 0.90
C SER A 112 7.92 2.28 0.34
N THR A 113 8.16 2.71 -0.91
CA THR A 113 9.49 2.64 -1.52
C THR A 113 10.42 3.74 -1.02
N GLY A 114 9.87 4.89 -0.62
CA GLY A 114 10.63 6.00 -0.03
C GLY A 114 10.89 5.83 1.47
N GLY A 115 10.33 4.78 2.10
CA GLY A 115 10.42 4.55 3.53
C GLY A 115 9.60 5.55 4.36
N TYR A 116 10.04 5.77 5.59
CA TYR A 116 9.34 6.56 6.60
C TYR A 116 10.33 7.52 7.28
N LYS A 117 9.91 8.75 7.55
CA LYS A 117 10.71 9.71 8.33
C LYS A 117 10.80 9.27 9.80
N ASN A 118 11.80 9.76 10.53
CA ASN A 118 12.07 9.35 11.91
C ASN A 118 10.88 9.54 12.85
N GLU A 119 10.15 10.65 12.71
CA GLU A 119 8.94 10.93 13.47
C GLU A 119 7.80 9.95 13.15
N ALA A 120 7.70 9.50 11.90
CA ALA A 120 6.73 8.49 11.48
C ALA A 120 7.12 7.12 12.03
N VAL A 121 8.41 6.74 11.97
CA VAL A 121 8.93 5.50 12.55
C VAL A 121 8.65 5.45 14.06
N LYS A 122 8.91 6.55 14.79
CA LYS A 122 8.60 6.64 16.22
C LYS A 122 7.11 6.43 16.48
N TYR A 123 6.26 7.15 15.75
CA TYR A 123 4.81 7.02 15.87
C TYR A 123 4.33 5.59 15.59
N ILE A 124 4.84 4.95 14.54
CA ILE A 124 4.54 3.56 14.17
C ILE A 124 4.91 2.59 15.30
N ASN A 125 6.09 2.75 15.90
CA ASN A 125 6.57 1.86 16.96
C ASN A 125 5.81 2.02 18.29
N GLU A 126 5.30 3.22 18.57
CA GLU A 126 4.50 3.51 19.76
C GLU A 126 3.02 3.10 19.58
N MET A 127 2.58 2.88 18.35
CA MET A 127 1.19 2.56 18.03
C MET A 127 0.77 1.17 18.56
N GLN A 128 -0.35 1.14 19.28
CA GLN A 128 -0.92 -0.09 19.82
C GLN A 128 -2.30 -0.34 19.22
N VAL A 129 -2.40 -1.35 18.34
CA VAL A 129 -3.66 -1.75 17.71
C VAL A 129 -4.01 -3.19 18.10
N LYS A 130 -5.17 -3.36 18.74
CA LYS A 130 -5.65 -4.66 19.21
C LYS A 130 -6.72 -5.30 18.32
N LYS A 131 -7.40 -4.49 17.49
CA LYS A 131 -8.61 -4.88 16.75
C LYS A 131 -8.36 -5.40 15.33
N TYR A 132 -7.14 -5.24 14.84
CA TYR A 132 -6.65 -5.61 13.51
C TYR A 132 -5.12 -5.52 13.52
N LYS A 133 -4.45 -6.06 12.49
CA LYS A 133 -2.99 -5.94 12.34
C LYS A 133 -2.63 -4.78 11.44
N LEU A 134 -1.52 -4.10 11.77
CA LEU A 134 -0.87 -3.12 10.91
C LEU A 134 0.54 -3.59 10.59
N GLU A 135 0.90 -3.59 9.31
CA GLU A 135 2.26 -3.85 8.85
C GLU A 135 2.76 -2.68 8.03
N PHE A 136 3.90 -2.12 8.44
CA PHE A 136 4.61 -1.09 7.68
C PHE A 136 5.80 -1.71 6.97
N ILE A 137 5.81 -1.61 5.64
CA ILE A 137 6.68 -2.36 4.75
C ILE A 137 7.50 -1.36 3.92
N ASP A 138 8.76 -1.19 4.28
CA ASP A 138 9.75 -0.41 3.53
C ASP A 138 10.50 -1.30 2.53
N LEU A 139 11.38 -0.72 1.70
CA LEU A 139 12.17 -1.48 0.72
C LEU A 139 12.91 -2.68 1.33
N LYS A 140 13.45 -2.54 2.55
CA LYS A 140 14.16 -3.63 3.22
C LYS A 140 13.21 -4.80 3.47
N LYS A 141 12.04 -4.55 4.05
CA LYS A 141 11.01 -5.57 4.26
C LYS A 141 10.44 -6.11 2.96
N MET A 142 10.34 -5.31 1.90
CA MET A 142 9.93 -5.80 0.57
C MET A 142 10.91 -6.84 0.02
N VAL A 143 12.23 -6.62 0.21
CA VAL A 143 13.26 -7.61 -0.16
C VAL A 143 13.10 -8.89 0.67
N GLU A 144 12.83 -8.78 1.96
CA GLU A 144 12.57 -9.94 2.83
C GLU A 144 11.34 -10.71 2.35
N LYS A 145 10.20 -10.04 2.15
CA LYS A 145 8.96 -10.61 1.61
C LYS A 145 9.16 -11.26 0.23
N SER A 146 10.01 -10.70 -0.64
CA SER A 146 10.29 -11.31 -1.95
C SER A 146 10.87 -12.73 -1.85
N LYS A 147 11.56 -13.05 -0.74
CA LYS A 147 12.08 -14.40 -0.49
C LYS A 147 10.98 -15.38 -0.09
N GLU A 148 9.93 -14.92 0.58
CA GLU A 148 8.81 -15.76 1.06
C GLU A 148 7.94 -16.33 -0.07
N ILE A 149 7.90 -15.64 -1.21
CA ILE A 149 7.19 -16.10 -2.41
C ILE A 149 8.12 -16.75 -3.43
N GLN A 150 9.43 -16.89 -3.10
CA GLN A 150 10.47 -17.43 -3.98
C GLN A 150 10.44 -16.85 -5.42
N SER A 151 9.95 -15.62 -5.57
CA SER A 151 9.74 -15.01 -6.88
C SER A 151 10.88 -14.08 -7.24
N ASN A 152 11.74 -14.56 -8.16
CA ASN A 152 12.75 -13.73 -8.79
C ASN A 152 12.13 -12.54 -9.55
N LYS A 153 10.88 -12.65 -10.00
CA LYS A 153 10.18 -11.60 -10.76
C LYS A 153 9.81 -10.40 -9.89
N PHE A 154 9.27 -10.62 -8.69
CA PHE A 154 8.94 -9.51 -7.78
C PHE A 154 10.21 -8.75 -7.37
N LYS A 155 11.26 -9.49 -6.99
CA LYS A 155 12.56 -8.90 -6.67
C LYS A 155 13.15 -8.11 -7.84
N LYS A 156 13.01 -8.60 -9.07
CA LYS A 156 13.44 -7.91 -10.29
C LYS A 156 12.69 -6.59 -10.48
N ILE A 157 11.36 -6.59 -10.32
CA ILE A 157 10.54 -5.37 -10.42
C ILE A 157 11.01 -4.32 -9.40
N LEU A 158 11.17 -4.70 -8.13
CA LEU A 158 11.66 -3.78 -7.10
C LEU A 158 13.02 -3.18 -7.47
N ARG A 159 13.95 -4.01 -7.94
CA ARG A 159 15.30 -3.59 -8.30
C ARG A 159 15.33 -2.65 -9.51
N GLU A 160 14.57 -2.96 -10.55
CA GLU A 160 14.61 -2.24 -11.83
C GLU A 160 13.86 -0.90 -11.78
N TYR A 161 12.83 -0.78 -10.94
CA TYR A 161 11.95 0.40 -10.98
C TYR A 161 11.96 1.24 -9.70
N TYR A 162 12.35 0.66 -8.56
CA TYR A 162 12.17 1.30 -7.24
C TYR A 162 13.44 1.35 -6.37
N MET A 163 14.51 0.64 -6.74
CA MET A 163 15.80 0.65 -6.00
C MET A 163 16.95 1.29 -6.79
N THR A 164 16.72 1.72 -8.04
CA THR A 164 17.78 2.00 -9.01
C THR A 164 18.50 3.34 -8.80
N ASP A 165 18.19 4.08 -7.73
CA ASP A 165 18.84 5.35 -7.35
C ASP A 165 19.17 5.39 -5.84
N MET A 166 19.71 4.30 -5.28
CA MET A 166 20.38 4.30 -3.98
C MET A 166 21.86 4.66 -4.12
#